data_AF-A0A1C4BEK3-F1
#
_entry.id   AF-A0A1C4BEK3-F1
#
_cell.length_a   1.000
_cell.length_b   1.000
_cell.length_c   1.000
_cell.angle_alpha   90.00
_cell.angle_beta   90.00
_cell.angle_gamma   90.00
#
_symmetry.space_group_name_H-M   'P 1'
#
loop_
_entity.id
_entity.type
_entity.pdbx_description
1 polymer ?
#
loop_
_entity_poly.entity_id
_entity_poly.type
_entity_poly.pdbx_seq_one_letter_code
_entity_poly.pdbx_strand_id
1 'polypeptide(L)' 'MPRTMLTDKRWEKLLQIMKNTGRVYNKSEHRMTFEGILFRMRTGIAWRDLPEEFGEWSTVYRRFNL' A
#
# COMPACT_ATOMS: atom_id res chain seq x y z
N MET A 1 14.02 3.87 5.71
CA MET A 1 12.68 4.49 5.70
C MET A 1 12.44 5.07 4.32
N PRO A 2 11.62 4.39 3.50
CA PRO A 2 11.34 4.82 2.15
C PRO A 2 10.45 6.05 2.20
N ARG A 3 10.57 6.94 1.21
CA ARG A 3 9.69 8.12 1.11
C ARG A 3 8.26 7.66 0.83
N THR A 4 7.42 7.72 1.86
CA THR A 4 5.97 7.54 1.76
C THR A 4 5.34 8.73 1.04
N MET A 5 4.30 8.46 0.26
CA MET A 5 3.64 9.46 -0.59
C MET A 5 2.33 9.97 0.04
N LEU A 6 1.71 9.21 0.94
CA LEU A 6 0.46 9.60 1.57
C LEU A 6 0.72 10.34 2.87
N THR A 7 0.23 11.58 2.91
CA THR A 7 0.02 12.30 4.16
C THR A 7 -1.07 11.61 4.98
N ASP A 8 -1.05 11.78 6.31
CA ASP A 8 -2.05 11.16 7.19
C ASP A 8 -3.47 11.53 6.79
N LYS A 9 -3.71 12.79 6.42
CA LYS A 9 -5.03 13.26 5.94
C LYS A 9 -5.51 12.53 4.69
N ARG A 10 -4.62 12.27 3.73
CA ARG A 10 -4.95 11.54 2.49
C ARG A 10 -5.19 10.06 2.79
N TRP A 11 -4.35 9.48 3.64
CA TRP A 11 -4.50 8.10 4.10
C TRP A 11 -5.84 7.90 4.81
N GLU A 12 -6.22 8.79 5.73
CA GLU A 12 -7.49 8.73 6.46
C GLU A 12 -8.68 8.71 5.49
N LYS A 13 -8.69 9.63 4.51
CA LYS A 13 -9.76 9.69 3.50
C LYS A 13 -9.83 8.43 2.64
N LEU A 14 -8.68 7.92 2.20
CA LEU A 14 -8.60 6.68 1.43
C LEU A 14 -9.09 5.49 2.26
N LEU A 15 -8.67 5.41 3.52
CA LEU A 15 -9.06 4.34 4.46
C LEU A 15 -10.57 4.29 4.67
N GLN A 16 -11.24 5.44 4.79
CA GLN A 16 -12.71 5.48 4.89
C GLN A 16 -13.38 4.89 3.63
N ILE A 17 -12.89 5.23 2.44
CA ILE A 17 -13.42 4.67 1.18
C ILE A 17 -13.17 3.15 1.12
N MET A 18 -11.96 2.71 1.48
CA MET A 18 -11.62 1.29 1.48
C MET A 18 -12.45 0.48 2.47
N LYS A 19 -12.74 1.02 3.67
CA LYS A 19 -13.63 0.39 4.64
C LYS A 19 -15.04 0.14 4.08
N ASN A 20 -15.55 1.07 3.26
CA ASN A 20 -16.86 0.94 2.65
C ASN A 20 -16.95 -0.19 1.60
N THR A 21 -15.82 -0.72 1.12
CA THR A 21 -15.82 -1.88 0.21
C THR A 21 -16.10 -3.19 0.91
N GLY A 22 -16.04 -3.24 2.25
CA GLY A 22 -16.15 -4.47 3.05
C GLY A 22 -14.96 -5.44 2.92
N ARG A 23 -13.99 -5.14 2.05
CA ARG A 23 -12.81 -5.99 1.78
C ARG A 23 -11.56 -5.60 2.57
N VAL A 24 -11.56 -4.41 3.18
CA VAL A 24 -10.40 -3.83 3.87
C VAL A 24 -10.77 -3.50 5.31
N TYR A 25 -10.04 -4.11 6.25
CA TYR A 25 -10.19 -3.87 7.69
C TYR A 25 -9.07 -2.95 8.17
N ASN A 26 -9.26 -2.24 9.30
CA ASN A 26 -8.24 -1.30 9.77
C ASN A 26 -7.07 -2.02 10.47
N LYS A 27 -6.09 -2.48 9.69
CA LYS A 27 -4.75 -2.85 10.16
C LYS A 27 -3.70 -1.84 9.69
N SER A 28 -2.74 -1.53 10.55
CA SER A 28 -1.59 -0.65 10.24
C SER A 28 -0.83 -1.09 8.97
N GLU A 29 -0.78 -2.40 8.74
CA GLU A 29 -0.18 -3.04 7.56
C GLU A 29 -0.80 -2.57 6.22
N HIS A 30 -2.07 -2.15 6.19
CA HIS A 30 -2.71 -1.68 4.95
C HIS A 30 -2.07 -0.42 4.40
N ARG A 31 -1.60 0.48 5.27
CA ARG A 31 -0.94 1.71 4.82
C ARG A 31 0.35 1.38 4.09
N MET A 32 1.21 0.57 4.70
CA MET A 32 2.50 0.24 4.12
C MET A 32 2.37 -0.57 2.83
N THR A 33 1.40 -1.48 2.75
CA THR A 33 1.12 -2.16 1.47
C THR A 33 0.71 -1.17 0.39
N PHE A 34 -0.21 -0.25 0.68
CA PHE A 34 -0.67 0.72 -0.30
C PHE A 34 0.45 1.69 -0.72
N GLU A 35 1.28 2.10 0.22
CA GLU A 35 2.51 2.86 -0.04
C GLU A 35 3.48 2.07 -0.94
N GLY A 36 3.59 0.75 -0.77
CA GLY A 36 4.36 -0.13 -1.65
C GLY A 36 3.83 -0.16 -3.08
N ILE A 37 2.50 -0.21 -3.25
CA ILE A 37 1.85 -0.10 -4.57
C ILE A 37 2.18 1.24 -5.22
N LEU A 38 2.01 2.34 -4.49
CA LEU A 38 2.31 3.69 -4.97
C LEU A 38 3.79 3.87 -5.31
N PHE A 39 4.67 3.32 -4.47
CA PHE A 39 6.11 3.32 -4.72
C PHE A 39 6.43 2.63 -6.04
N ARG A 40 5.91 1.41 -6.26
CA ARG A 40 6.10 0.66 -7.51
C ARG A 40 5.54 1.41 -8.71
N MET A 41 4.35 2.01 -8.59
CA MET A 41 3.76 2.81 -9.68
C MET A 41 4.63 4.04 -10.03
N ARG A 42 5.27 4.65 -9.03
CA ARG A 42 6.16 5.80 -9.24
C ARG A 42 7.51 5.41 -9.84
N THR A 43 8.11 4.31 -9.38
CA THR A 43 9.50 3.94 -9.75
C THR A 43 9.57 2.96 -10.92
N GLY A 44 8.49 2.23 -11.20
CA GLY A 44 8.44 1.24 -12.29
C GLY A 44 9.22 -0.04 -12.03
N ILE A 45 9.76 -0.24 -10.82
CA ILE A 45 10.55 -1.43 -10.48
C ILE A 45 9.73 -2.72 -10.58
N ALA A 46 10.43 -3.85 -10.73
CA ALA A 46 9.81 -5.15 -10.64
C ALA A 46 9.25 -5.37 -9.23
N TRP A 47 8.16 -6.13 -9.10
CA TRP A 47 7.54 -6.42 -7.81
C TRP A 47 8.50 -7.08 -6.83
N ARG A 48 9.38 -7.97 -7.31
CA ARG A 48 10.36 -8.67 -6.47
C ARG A 48 11.42 -7.76 -5.86
N ASP A 49 11.63 -6.58 -6.44
CA ASP A 49 12.61 -5.60 -5.96
C ASP A 49 11.96 -4.56 -5.03
N LEU A 50 10.68 -4.75 -4.66
CA LEU A 50 9.98 -3.85 -3.76
C LEU A 50 10.67 -3.84 -2.39
N PRO A 51 11.00 -2.65 -1.82
CA PRO A 51 11.59 -2.58 -0.51
C PRO A 51 10.72 -3.24 0.57
N GLU A 52 11.34 -4.09 1.39
CA GLU A 52 10.66 -4.88 2.44
C GLU A 52 9.95 -4.02 3.49
N GLU A 53 10.34 -2.74 3.59
CA GLU A 53 9.70 -1.74 4.45
C GLU A 53 8.21 -1.55 4.13
N PHE A 54 7.78 -1.84 2.88
CA PHE A 54 6.37 -1.80 2.48
C PHE A 54 5.61 -3.11 2.76
N GLY A 55 6.30 -4.12 3.28
CA GLY A 55 5.82 -5.47 3.46
C GLY A 55 6.35 -6.42 2.37
N GLU A 56 6.01 -7.69 2.52
CA GLU A 56 6.45 -8.75 1.61
C GLU A 56 5.84 -8.56 0.21
N TRP A 57 6.68 -8.62 -0.83
CA TRP A 57 6.30 -8.23 -2.18
C TRP A 57 5.12 -9.04 -2.74
N SER A 58 5.01 -10.34 -2.43
CA SER A 58 3.93 -11.17 -2.94
C SER A 58 2.59 -10.80 -2.31
N THR A 59 2.61 -10.37 -1.05
CA THR A 59 1.44 -9.82 -0.35
C THR A 59 0.98 -8.50 -0.95
N VAL A 60 1.92 -7.60 -1.26
CA VAL A 60 1.63 -6.33 -1.94
C VAL A 60 1.06 -6.59 -3.34
N TYR A 61 1.71 -7.46 -4.11
CA TYR A 61 1.26 -7.86 -5.44
C TYR A 61 -0.13 -8.49 -5.43
N ARG A 62 -0.41 -9.39 -4.48
CA ARG A 62 -1.73 -10.00 -4.34
C ARG A 62 -2.79 -8.92 -4.07
N ARG A 63 -2.51 -7.97 -3.18
CA ARG A 63 -3.43 -6.86 -2.88
C ARG A 63 -3.67 -5.92 -4.06
N PHE A 64 -2.70 -5.75 -4.94
CA PHE A 64 -2.87 -4.97 -6.17
C PHE A 64 -3.81 -5.66 -7.18
N ASN A 65 -3.88 -7.00 -7.17
CA ASN A 65 -4.69 -7.78 -8.12
C ASN A 65 -6.01 -8.32 -7.55
N LEU A 66 -6.37 -7.96 -6.31
CA LEU A 66 -7.66 -8.28 -5.68
C LEU A 66 -8.75 -7.31 -6.10
#